data_AF-A0A2E7QN91-F1
#
_entry.id   AF-A0A2E7QN91-F1
#
_cell.length_a   1.000
_cell.length_b   1.000
_cell.length_c   1.000
_cell.angle_alpha   90.00
_cell.angle_beta   90.00
_cell.angle_gamma   90.00
#
_symmetry.space_group_name_H-M   'P 1'
#
loop_
_entity.id
_entity.type
_entity.pdbx_description
1 polymer ?
#
loop_
_entity_poly.entity_id
_entity_poly.type
_entity_poly.pdbx_seq_one_letter_code
_entity_poly.pdbx_strand_id
1 'polypeptide(L)' 'MAEDEITTDTLGLFCGEALNDLPSNHPVPNQIILFLENLWDFAEGDEEIFLNEVQVTYLHELGHYFGFDEEDLAERKLD' A
#
# COMPACT_ATOMS: atom_id res chain seq x y z
N MET A 1 -13.91 1.94 -1.83
CA MET A 1 -12.92 1.06 -1.20
C MET A 1 -13.60 0.42 -0.01
N ALA A 2 -13.65 -0.90 0.01
CA ALA A 2 -14.40 -1.63 1.03
C ALA A 2 -13.67 -1.45 2.36
N GLU A 3 -14.41 -1.19 3.44
CA GLU A 3 -13.89 -1.14 4.81
C GLU A 3 -13.36 -2.52 5.29
N ASP A 4 -13.41 -3.54 4.42
CA ASP A 4 -13.07 -4.94 4.67
C ASP A 4 -11.57 -5.30 4.47
N GLU A 5 -10.71 -4.38 4.01
CA GLU A 5 -9.27 -4.63 3.77
C GLU A 5 -8.33 -4.16 4.89
N ILE A 6 -8.85 -3.44 5.90
CA ILE A 6 -8.02 -2.95 7.01
C ILE A 6 -8.09 -3.95 8.16
N THR A 7 -7.07 -4.78 8.28
CA THR A 7 -6.85 -5.71 9.38
C THR A 7 -5.83 -5.12 10.37
N THR A 8 -5.66 -5.75 11.53
CA THR A 8 -4.69 -5.26 12.54
C THR A 8 -3.24 -5.36 12.07
N ASP A 9 -2.97 -6.21 11.08
CA ASP A 9 -1.67 -6.50 10.48
C ASP A 9 -1.46 -5.83 9.12
N THR A 10 -2.36 -4.94 8.68
CA THR A 10 -2.17 -4.14 7.46
C THR A 10 -0.85 -3.37 7.50
N LEU A 11 -0.02 -3.51 6.47
CA LEU A 11 1.31 -2.89 6.39
C LEU A 11 1.27 -1.48 5.77
N GLY A 12 0.41 -1.29 4.77
CA GLY A 12 0.22 -0.04 4.04
C GLY A 12 -1.24 0.17 3.66
N LEU A 13 -1.57 1.41 3.30
CA LEU A 13 -2.91 1.74 2.80
C LEU A 13 -2.85 2.94 1.85
N PHE A 14 -3.34 2.73 0.63
CA PHE A 14 -3.70 3.78 -0.29
C PHE A 14 -5.09 4.35 0.01
N CYS A 15 -5.16 5.66 0.27
CA CYS A 15 -6.38 6.41 0.53
C CYS A 15 -6.58 7.48 -0.55
N GLY A 16 -7.43 7.21 -1.54
CA GLY A 16 -7.72 8.16 -2.59
C GLY A 16 -8.36 7.52 -3.81
N GLU A 17 -8.20 8.20 -4.94
CA GLU A 17 -8.65 7.73 -6.25
C GLU A 17 -7.45 7.32 -7.08
N ALA A 18 -7.57 6.19 -7.78
CA ALA A 18 -6.56 5.77 -8.71
C ALA A 18 -6.49 6.76 -9.89
N LEU A 19 -5.34 6.81 -10.56
CA LEU A 19 -5.07 7.76 -11.63
C LEU A 19 -5.99 7.57 -12.84
N ASN A 20 -6.48 6.34 -13.04
CA ASN A 20 -7.41 5.98 -14.11
C ASN A 20 -8.88 6.13 -13.72
N ASP A 21 -9.19 6.49 -12.47
CA ASP A 21 -10.56 6.75 -12.04
C ASP A 21 -11.13 8.02 -12.68
N LEU A 22 -12.45 8.06 -12.82
CA LEU A 22 -13.13 9.26 -13.29
C LEU A 22 -12.98 10.37 -12.23
N PRO A 23 -12.71 11.63 -12.64
CA PRO A 23 -12.55 12.73 -11.70
C PRO A 23 -13.78 12.87 -10.82
N SER A 24 -13.62 12.77 -9.50
CA SER A 24 -14.69 12.99 -8.55
C SER A 24 -14.42 14.22 -7.66
N ASN A 25 -15.39 14.58 -6.83
CA ASN A 25 -15.22 15.61 -5.80
C ASN A 25 -14.48 15.05 -4.57
N HIS A 26 -13.49 14.17 -4.76
CA HIS A 26 -12.76 13.55 -3.66
C HIS A 26 -12.17 14.65 -2.76
N PRO A 27 -12.62 14.76 -1.50
CA PRO A 27 -12.42 15.96 -0.70
C PRO A 27 -11.00 16.07 -0.12
N VAL A 28 -10.20 15.01 -0.23
CA VAL A 28 -8.85 14.93 0.32
C VAL A 28 -7.84 14.51 -0.75
N PRO A 29 -6.58 14.98 -0.67
CA PRO A 29 -5.51 14.48 -1.51
C PRO A 29 -5.30 12.98 -1.31
N ASN A 30 -4.86 12.31 -2.38
CA ASN A 30 -4.42 10.93 -2.32
C ASN A 30 -3.27 10.78 -1.30
N GLN A 31 -3.34 9.73 -0.50
CA GLN A 31 -2.40 9.44 0.59
C GLN A 31 -1.95 7.99 0.52
N ILE A 32 -0.67 7.77 0.81
CA ILE A 32 -0.12 6.45 1.12
C ILE A 32 0.25 6.49 2.60
N ILE A 33 -0.33 5.58 3.38
CA ILE A 33 -0.11 5.44 4.80
C ILE A 33 0.72 4.17 5.00
N LEU A 34 1.78 4.23 5.79
CA LEU A 34 2.60 3.07 6.16
C LEU A 34 2.51 2.86 7.67
N PHE A 35 2.22 1.64 8.09
CA PHE A 35 2.10 1.26 9.50
C PHE A 35 3.45 0.73 10.00
N LEU A 36 4.33 1.63 10.42
CA LEU A 36 5.72 1.30 10.76
C LEU A 36 5.86 0.24 11.86
N GLU A 37 4.95 0.20 12.84
CA GLU A 37 4.97 -0.81 13.90
C GLU A 37 4.64 -2.20 13.33
N ASN A 38 3.62 -2.30 12.47
CA ASN A 38 3.26 -3.56 11.80
C ASN A 38 4.38 -4.05 10.87
N LEU A 39 5.01 -3.14 10.12
CA LEU A 39 6.16 -3.43 9.28
C LEU A 39 7.37 -3.93 10.09
N TRP A 40 7.61 -3.33 11.25
CA TRP A 40 8.68 -3.75 12.16
C TRP A 40 8.41 -5.13 12.77
N ASP A 41 7.16 -5.38 13.16
CA ASP A 41 6.72 -6.67 13.68
C ASP A 41 6.78 -7.77 12.61
N PHE A 42 6.38 -7.47 11.36
CA PHE A 42 6.51 -8.36 10.21
C PHE A 42 7.97 -8.74 9.96
N ALA A 43 8.88 -7.78 10.11
CA ALA A 43 10.32 -8.00 9.97
C ALA A 43 10.95 -8.75 11.15
N GLU A 44 10.18 -9.09 12.19
CA GLU A 44 10.67 -9.73 13.44
C GLU A 44 11.84 -8.96 14.09
N GLY A 45 11.88 -7.63 13.90
CA GLY A 45 12.94 -6.77 14.37
C GLY A 45 14.26 -6.80 13.57
N ASP A 46 14.25 -7.40 12.38
CA ASP A 46 15.36 -7.35 11.43
C ASP A 46 15.32 -6.06 10.59
N GLU A 47 16.38 -5.26 10.66
CA GLU A 47 16.45 -3.96 9.97
C GLU A 47 16.51 -4.08 8.44
N GLU A 48 17.17 -5.11 7.90
CA GLU A 48 17.29 -5.28 6.45
C GLU A 48 15.94 -5.68 5.85
N ILE A 49 15.24 -6.61 6.51
CA ILE A 49 13.88 -7.02 6.13
C ILE A 49 12.92 -5.83 6.26
N PHE A 50 12.98 -5.09 7.36
CA PHE A 50 12.13 -3.92 7.57
C PHE A 50 12.27 -2.88 6.46
N LEU A 51 13.51 -2.52 6.10
CA LEU A 51 13.76 -1.54 5.03
C LEU A 51 13.29 -2.05 3.66
N ASN A 52 13.46 -3.34 3.39
CA ASN A 52 12.98 -3.96 2.17
C ASN A 52 11.45 -3.95 2.12
N GLU A 53 10.79 -4.31 3.22
CA GLU A 53 9.34 -4.37 3.31
C GLU A 53 8.71 -2.98 3.18
N VAL A 54 9.26 -1.97 3.86
CA VAL A 54 8.84 -0.56 3.69
C VAL A 54 8.87 -0.14 2.22
N GLN A 55 9.91 -0.54 1.48
CA GLN A 55 10.04 -0.22 0.06
C GLN A 55 8.99 -0.96 -0.78
N VAL A 56 8.81 -2.26 -0.54
CA VAL A 56 7.84 -3.10 -1.26
C VAL A 56 6.43 -2.59 -1.03
N THR A 57 6.01 -2.44 0.23
CA THR A 57 4.70 -1.91 0.60
C THR A 57 4.45 -0.53 -0.01
N TYR A 58 5.41 0.40 0.05
CA TYR A 58 5.23 1.72 -0.57
C TYR A 58 4.99 1.63 -2.08
N LEU A 59 5.73 0.77 -2.78
CA LEU A 59 5.59 0.59 -4.22
C LEU A 59 4.29 -0.14 -4.58
N HIS A 60 3.82 -1.06 -3.75
CA HIS A 60 2.52 -1.70 -3.86
C HIS A 60 1.39 -0.66 -3.83
N GLU A 61 1.34 0.17 -2.78
CA GLU A 61 0.31 1.22 -2.63
C GLU A 61 0.39 2.27 -3.75
N LEU A 62 1.61 2.60 -4.19
CA LEU A 62 1.81 3.47 -5.34
C LEU A 62 1.31 2.83 -6.65
N GLY A 63 1.41 1.51 -6.78
CA GLY A 63 0.83 0.75 -7.88
C GLY A 63 -0.69 0.85 -7.92
N HIS A 64 -1.37 0.74 -6.77
CA HIS A 64 -2.81 0.99 -6.68
C HIS A 64 -3.17 2.42 -7.10
N TYR A 65 -2.37 3.42 -6.73
CA TYR A 65 -2.56 4.77 -7.26
C TYR A 65 -2.44 4.83 -8.78
N PHE A 66 -1.58 4.03 -9.42
CA PHE A 66 -1.52 3.94 -10.89
C PHE A 66 -2.66 3.11 -11.50
N GLY A 67 -3.49 2.47 -10.68
CA GLY A 67 -4.60 1.61 -11.10
C GLY A 67 -4.18 0.17 -11.42
N PHE A 68 -3.07 -0.30 -10.86
CA PHE A 68 -2.65 -1.70 -10.94
C PHE A 68 -3.50 -2.56 -10.00
N ASP A 69 -3.84 -3.75 -10.49
CA ASP A 69 -4.45 -4.82 -9.71
C ASP A 69 -3.39 -5.78 -9.13
N GLU A 70 -3.84 -6.78 -8.36
CA GLU A 70 -2.97 -7.77 -7.74
C GLU A 70 -2.12 -8.56 -8.75
N GLU A 71 -2.63 -8.81 -9.96
CA GLU A 71 -1.88 -9.54 -10.99
C GLU A 71 -0.73 -8.67 -11.50
N ASP A 72 -1.00 -7.39 -11.78
CA ASP A 72 0.03 -6.41 -12.15
C ASP A 72 1.13 -6.27 -11.08
N LEU A 73 0.74 -6.25 -9.81
CA LEU A 73 1.67 -6.11 -8.68
C LEU A 73 2.55 -7.36 -8.50
N ALA A 74 1.97 -8.55 -8.59
CA ALA A 74 2.69 -9.82 -8.52
C ALA A 74 3.71 -9.96 -9.67
N GLU A 75 3.38 -9.55 -10.89
CA GLU A 75 4.34 -9.54 -12.01
C GLU A 75 5.57 -8.67 -11.74
N ARG A 76 5.41 -7.64 -10.90
CA ARG A 76 6.44 -6.68 -10.52
C ARG A 76 7.13 -7.05 -9.20
N LYS A 77 6.72 -8.16 -8.55
CA LYS A 77 7.20 -8.62 -7.24
C LYS A 77 6.96 -7.59 -6.14
N LEU A 78 5.75 -7.04 -6.15
CA LEU A 78 5.29 -6.08 -5.15
C LEU A 78 4.15 -6.65 -4.30
N ASP A 79 3.82 -7.94 -4.45
CA ASP A 79 2.79 -8.66 -3.68
C ASP A 79 3.26 -9.06 -2.27
#